data_AF-A0A1Q3WHY3-F1
#
_entry.id   AF-A0A1Q3WHY3-F1
#
_cell.length_a   1.000
_cell.length_b   1.000
_cell.length_c   1.000
_cell.angle_alpha   90.00
_cell.angle_beta   90.00
_cell.angle_gamma   90.00
#
_symmetry.space_group_name_H-M   'P 1'
#
loop_
_entity.id
_entity.type
_entity.pdbx_description
1 polymer ?
#
loop_
_entity_poly.entity_id
_entity_poly.type
_entity_poly.pdbx_seq_one_letter_code
_entity_poly.pdbx_strand_id
1 'polypeptide(L)'
;MKNPSPNGLAVQQAEWVKRKKTRPRIGVFGVGYFKYWGQFEGLLDDMMQKQAVFISKIEALDTAEIIDLGLVDDATKAYEMVPKLQAANLDLIFCDMLTYATSSTFGVIIKSIDVPIVLVALQPDKAMDYSRASTYMQLYNDDICSLPEFAGVAVRMGKKVPQMIIGTLHDDPAADADIEEYCRIAAVLHDLKTARIGHIGHPIEAMLDMHSDSTMLTAHFGAHIVQCEAHEIVSQYQKATEPEIDAIKERILAYFDTPDPVSDPISEKLRDSDLHIAAQAAVALEKFIKAKKLDGLAYYYDGPEGSDTRVVMSNLIVGNSLLQGAGFPMCGESDLKTCIAMLIMERLGIGGSFAEFHPVDFKEDFVLVGHDGPHNIAIAEGQPVLRSLKKYHGKPGFGAGVEFKIKEGPITMLSISSTYEGKMKFVIAEGESIAGPIPPTGNTNTRGFFKPNVRTFLKRWISEGPTHHFALGVGHHAKTIQKIADYLKVESVIISNE
;
A
#
# COMPACT_ATOMS: atom_id res chain seq x y z
N MET A 1 40.16 23.89 32.04
CA MET A 1 39.62 22.61 31.52
C MET A 1 38.12 22.62 31.72
N LYS A 2 37.41 21.96 30.79
CA LYS A 2 35.95 21.89 30.61
C LYS A 2 35.33 23.08 29.85
N ASN A 3 35.33 22.92 28.53
CA ASN A 3 34.44 23.62 27.60
C ASN A 3 32.98 23.21 27.90
N PRO A 4 32.00 24.12 27.78
CA PRO A 4 30.60 23.74 27.79
C PRO A 4 30.20 23.16 26.42
N SER A 5 29.46 22.05 26.50
CA SER A 5 28.75 21.40 25.39
C SER A 5 27.79 22.39 24.71
N PRO A 6 27.81 22.54 23.36
CA PRO A 6 26.77 23.29 22.69
C PRO A 6 25.51 22.44 22.58
N ASN A 7 24.45 22.98 23.20
CA ASN A 7 23.03 22.69 23.06
C ASN A 7 22.60 21.85 21.85
N GLY A 8 21.88 20.76 22.16
CA GLY A 8 20.97 20.12 21.23
C GLY A 8 19.83 21.07 20.88
N LEU A 9 19.92 21.66 19.70
CA LEU A 9 18.75 22.14 18.98
C LEU A 9 18.18 20.93 18.26
N ALA A 10 17.03 20.45 18.73
CA ALA A 10 16.20 19.56 17.93
C ALA A 10 15.89 20.30 16.62
N VAL A 11 16.52 19.86 15.54
CA VAL A 11 16.18 20.27 14.19
C VAL A 11 14.70 19.94 14.04
N GLN A 12 13.85 20.97 13.96
CA GLN A 12 12.50 20.82 13.45
C GLN A 12 12.68 20.28 12.03
N GLN A 13 12.54 18.96 11.88
CA GLN A 13 12.64 18.30 10.58
C GLN A 13 11.67 19.03 9.67
N ALA A 14 12.15 19.55 8.53
CA ALA A 14 11.29 20.12 7.52
C ALA A 14 10.37 19.00 7.02
N GLU A 15 9.19 18.87 7.63
CA GLU A 15 8.28 17.77 7.36
C GLU A 15 7.76 17.92 5.93
N TRP A 16 7.96 16.86 5.14
CA TRP A 16 7.32 16.69 3.85
C TRP A 16 5.81 16.88 4.03
N VAL A 17 5.17 17.63 3.13
CA VAL A 17 3.70 17.63 3.07
C VAL A 17 3.28 16.23 2.65
N LYS A 18 3.06 15.36 3.63
CA LYS A 18 2.59 14.01 3.40
C LYS A 18 1.27 14.08 2.66
N ARG A 19 1.09 13.16 1.73
CA ARG A 19 -0.21 12.91 1.12
C ARG A 19 -1.23 12.76 2.24
N LYS A 20 -2.39 13.39 2.09
CA LYS A 20 -3.52 13.13 2.98
C LYS A 20 -3.81 11.65 2.97
N LYS A 21 -3.98 11.05 4.16
CA LYS A 21 -4.39 9.65 4.26
C LYS A 21 -5.69 9.45 3.50
N THR A 22 -5.77 8.36 2.75
CA THR A 22 -7.01 7.93 2.10
C THR A 22 -8.07 7.70 3.18
N ARG A 23 -9.29 8.17 2.92
CA ARG A 23 -10.45 7.87 3.76
C ARG A 23 -11.45 7.07 2.92
N PRO A 24 -11.40 5.74 2.95
CA PRO A 24 -12.38 4.92 2.25
C PRO A 24 -13.77 5.06 2.89
N ARG A 25 -14.81 4.73 2.14
CA ARG A 25 -16.19 4.69 2.60
C ARG A 25 -16.53 3.26 3.02
N ILE A 26 -16.75 3.04 4.31
CA ILE A 26 -17.07 1.73 4.87
C ILE A 26 -18.53 1.72 5.33
N GLY A 27 -19.32 0.80 4.79
CA GLY A 27 -20.69 0.60 5.24
C GLY A 27 -20.74 -0.39 6.39
N VAL A 28 -21.58 -0.12 7.38
CA VAL A 28 -21.85 -1.07 8.47
C VAL A 28 -23.35 -1.30 8.53
N PHE A 29 -23.77 -2.56 8.47
CA PHE A 29 -25.15 -2.94 8.80
C PHE A 29 -25.15 -4.16 9.71
N GLY A 30 -26.07 -4.16 10.67
CA GLY A 30 -26.29 -5.27 11.57
C GLY A 30 -27.29 -6.25 11.00
N VAL A 31 -27.20 -7.51 11.40
CA VAL A 31 -28.23 -8.52 11.15
C VAL A 31 -28.79 -9.10 12.44
N GLY A 32 -30.08 -9.41 12.44
CA GLY A 32 -30.75 -10.07 13.53
C GLY A 32 -31.98 -10.85 13.06
N TYR A 33 -32.84 -11.23 13.99
CA TYR A 33 -34.07 -11.94 13.67
C TYR A 33 -35.28 -11.29 14.32
N PHE A 34 -36.16 -10.71 13.50
CA PHE A 34 -37.26 -9.86 13.97
C PHE A 34 -38.22 -10.52 14.98
N LYS A 35 -38.29 -11.86 15.00
CA LYS A 35 -39.12 -12.60 15.96
C LYS A 35 -38.65 -12.41 17.40
N TYR A 36 -37.36 -12.19 17.63
CA TYR A 36 -36.82 -12.04 18.98
C TYR A 36 -37.28 -10.75 19.64
N TRP A 37 -37.49 -9.67 18.89
CA TRP A 37 -37.82 -8.35 19.44
C TRP A 37 -39.12 -8.32 20.24
N GLY A 38 -40.12 -9.11 19.83
CA GLY A 38 -41.38 -9.26 20.57
C GLY A 38 -41.36 -10.37 21.63
N GLN A 39 -40.33 -11.20 21.65
CA GLN A 39 -40.20 -12.35 22.57
C GLN A 39 -39.34 -12.02 23.79
N PHE A 40 -38.34 -11.15 23.63
CA PHE A 40 -37.33 -10.85 24.63
C PHE A 40 -37.21 -9.33 24.80
N GLU A 41 -37.88 -8.80 25.83
CA GLU A 41 -37.87 -7.38 26.17
C GLU A 41 -36.44 -6.87 26.38
N GLY A 42 -36.08 -5.74 25.75
CA GLY A 42 -34.74 -5.14 25.83
C GLY A 42 -33.71 -5.65 24.82
N LEU A 43 -33.92 -6.83 24.21
CA LEU A 43 -32.90 -7.45 23.37
C LEU A 43 -32.53 -6.61 22.14
N LEU A 44 -33.53 -6.01 21.47
CA LEU A 44 -33.27 -5.15 20.31
C LEU A 44 -32.38 -3.94 20.69
N ASP A 45 -32.66 -3.31 21.82
CA ASP A 45 -31.88 -2.16 22.29
C ASP A 45 -30.44 -2.58 22.61
N ASP A 46 -30.26 -3.74 23.22
CA ASP A 46 -28.95 -4.33 23.48
C ASP A 46 -28.18 -4.65 22.18
N MET A 47 -28.87 -5.14 21.12
CA MET A 47 -28.24 -5.37 19.81
C MET A 47 -27.79 -4.06 19.16
N MET A 48 -28.62 -3.01 19.23
CA MET A 48 -28.25 -1.70 18.71
C MET A 48 -27.08 -1.09 19.50
N GLN A 49 -27.01 -1.33 20.81
CA GLN A 49 -25.87 -0.91 21.63
C GLN A 49 -24.58 -1.65 21.25
N LYS A 50 -24.65 -2.98 21.03
CA LYS A 50 -23.51 -3.76 20.53
C LYS A 50 -22.98 -3.19 19.21
N GLN A 51 -23.87 -2.93 18.26
CA GLN A 51 -23.52 -2.35 16.97
C GLN A 51 -22.85 -0.97 17.13
N ALA A 52 -23.39 -0.12 18.00
CA ALA A 52 -22.84 1.21 18.27
C ALA A 52 -21.42 1.14 18.83
N VAL A 53 -21.12 0.16 19.69
CA VAL A 53 -19.75 -0.09 20.20
C VAL A 53 -18.83 -0.51 19.06
N PHE A 54 -19.26 -1.43 18.19
CA PHE A 54 -18.47 -1.86 17.04
C PHE A 54 -18.19 -0.69 16.08
N ILE A 55 -19.19 0.12 15.74
CA ILE A 55 -19.03 1.34 14.93
C ILE A 55 -18.04 2.30 15.59
N SER A 56 -18.18 2.54 16.90
CA SER A 56 -17.29 3.43 17.66
C SER A 56 -15.84 2.96 17.64
N LYS A 57 -15.58 1.64 17.63
CA LYS A 57 -14.22 1.09 17.47
C LYS A 57 -13.63 1.46 16.11
N ILE A 58 -14.41 1.33 15.03
CA ILE A 58 -13.93 1.67 13.69
C ILE A 58 -13.70 3.19 13.57
N GLU A 59 -14.63 4.00 14.10
CA GLU A 59 -14.51 5.46 14.12
C GLU A 59 -13.28 5.93 14.91
N ALA A 60 -12.95 5.26 16.01
CA ALA A 60 -11.77 5.57 16.83
C ALA A 60 -10.44 5.40 16.09
N LEU A 61 -10.39 4.58 15.03
CA LEU A 61 -9.20 4.47 14.18
C LEU A 61 -8.96 5.75 13.36
N ASP A 62 -10.00 6.55 13.12
CA ASP A 62 -9.99 7.76 12.28
C ASP A 62 -9.38 7.54 10.88
N THR A 63 -9.60 6.35 10.32
CA THR A 63 -9.05 5.96 9.01
C THR A 63 -10.08 5.98 7.87
N ALA A 64 -11.38 6.01 8.17
CA ALA A 64 -12.45 5.86 7.18
C ALA A 64 -13.63 6.82 7.40
N GLU A 65 -14.50 6.96 6.39
CA GLU A 65 -15.86 7.49 6.51
C GLU A 65 -16.79 6.32 6.77
N ILE A 66 -17.45 6.31 7.93
CA ILE A 66 -18.37 5.22 8.32
C ILE A 66 -19.79 5.61 7.96
N ILE A 67 -20.48 4.69 7.27
CA ILE A 67 -21.87 4.84 6.87
C ILE A 67 -22.66 3.76 7.59
N ASP A 68 -23.30 4.14 8.70
CA ASP A 68 -24.23 3.28 9.43
C ASP A 68 -25.53 3.13 8.61
N LEU A 69 -25.84 1.89 8.28
CA LEU A 69 -27.00 1.48 7.50
C LEU A 69 -28.07 0.80 8.37
N GLY A 70 -27.86 0.73 9.68
CA GLY A 70 -28.79 0.18 10.65
C GLY A 70 -28.89 -1.35 10.59
N LEU A 71 -30.08 -1.86 10.90
CA LEU A 71 -30.35 -3.28 11.13
C LEU A 71 -31.21 -3.92 10.02
N VAL A 72 -30.80 -5.11 9.57
CA VAL A 72 -31.55 -5.99 8.67
C VAL A 72 -31.97 -7.26 9.41
N ASP A 73 -33.22 -7.34 9.82
CA ASP A 73 -33.77 -8.41 10.67
C ASP A 73 -34.86 -9.26 9.99
N ASP A 74 -35.22 -8.93 8.74
CA ASP A 74 -36.12 -9.69 7.89
C ASP A 74 -35.75 -9.59 6.40
N ALA A 75 -36.44 -10.37 5.57
CA ALA A 75 -36.21 -10.41 4.13
C ALA A 75 -36.56 -9.09 3.43
N THR A 76 -37.65 -8.41 3.82
CA THR A 76 -38.10 -7.18 3.18
C THR A 76 -37.04 -6.10 3.33
N LYS A 77 -36.51 -5.89 4.54
CA LYS A 77 -35.42 -4.96 4.81
C LYS A 77 -34.16 -5.30 4.03
N ALA A 78 -33.86 -6.58 3.82
CA ALA A 78 -32.70 -6.99 3.02
C ALA A 78 -32.82 -6.53 1.55
N TYR A 79 -34.01 -6.66 0.95
CA TYR A 79 -34.26 -6.16 -0.41
C TYR A 79 -34.23 -4.63 -0.47
N GLU A 80 -34.77 -3.94 0.54
CA GLU A 80 -34.70 -2.48 0.66
C GLU A 80 -33.27 -1.96 0.89
N MET A 81 -32.39 -2.78 1.47
CA MET A 81 -31.00 -2.42 1.75
C MET A 81 -30.13 -2.40 0.50
N VAL A 82 -30.39 -3.27 -0.48
CA VAL A 82 -29.60 -3.37 -1.73
C VAL A 82 -29.42 -2.02 -2.44
N PRO A 83 -30.48 -1.24 -2.76
CA PRO A 83 -30.30 0.05 -3.42
C PRO A 83 -29.57 1.07 -2.55
N LYS A 84 -29.68 1.00 -1.20
CA LYS A 84 -28.94 1.88 -0.28
C LYS A 84 -27.44 1.59 -0.32
N LEU A 85 -27.07 0.31 -0.25
CA LEU A 85 -25.67 -0.13 -0.38
C LEU A 85 -25.07 0.28 -1.73
N GLN A 86 -25.81 0.13 -2.82
CA GLN A 86 -25.38 0.56 -4.16
C GLN A 86 -25.19 2.08 -4.24
N ALA A 87 -26.11 2.86 -3.69
CA ALA A 87 -26.05 4.32 -3.70
C ALA A 87 -24.94 4.89 -2.80
N ALA A 88 -24.55 4.18 -1.75
CA ALA A 88 -23.58 4.66 -0.77
C ALA A 88 -22.13 4.74 -1.30
N ASN A 89 -21.84 4.16 -2.47
CA ASN A 89 -20.52 4.12 -3.12
C ASN A 89 -19.42 3.67 -2.14
N LEU A 90 -19.63 2.47 -1.57
CA LEU A 90 -18.77 1.89 -0.55
C LEU A 90 -17.55 1.20 -1.16
N ASP A 91 -16.46 1.17 -0.40
CA ASP A 91 -15.22 0.46 -0.73
C ASP A 91 -15.13 -0.89 -0.01
N LEU A 92 -15.80 -1.02 1.15
CA LEU A 92 -15.93 -2.25 1.93
C LEU A 92 -17.21 -2.19 2.78
N ILE A 93 -17.76 -3.35 3.13
CA ILE A 93 -18.92 -3.48 4.02
C ILE A 93 -18.57 -4.42 5.18
N PHE A 94 -18.85 -3.99 6.41
CA PHE A 94 -18.97 -4.87 7.55
C PHE A 94 -20.45 -5.26 7.74
N CYS A 95 -20.71 -6.57 7.75
CA CYS A 95 -21.98 -7.16 8.14
C CYS A 95 -21.84 -7.64 9.59
N ASP A 96 -22.37 -6.86 10.53
CA ASP A 96 -22.26 -7.10 11.97
C ASP A 96 -23.31 -8.12 12.43
N MET A 97 -22.85 -9.26 12.92
CA MET A 97 -23.66 -10.41 13.27
C MET A 97 -24.14 -10.27 14.72
N LEU A 98 -25.12 -9.41 14.97
CA LEU A 98 -25.50 -9.03 16.33
C LEU A 98 -26.10 -10.19 17.14
N THR A 99 -26.78 -11.12 16.48
CA THR A 99 -27.38 -12.34 17.06
C THR A 99 -27.68 -13.33 15.94
N TYR A 100 -28.48 -14.37 16.19
CA TYR A 100 -28.99 -15.21 15.11
C TYR A 100 -29.84 -14.40 14.12
N ALA A 101 -29.60 -14.64 12.84
CA ALA A 101 -30.26 -14.05 11.70
C ALA A 101 -30.37 -15.11 10.60
N THR A 102 -31.55 -15.23 10.01
CA THR A 102 -31.78 -16.16 8.90
C THR A 102 -31.09 -15.67 7.63
N SER A 103 -30.60 -16.56 6.77
CA SER A 103 -29.99 -16.21 5.47
C SER A 103 -30.84 -15.31 4.57
N SER A 104 -32.16 -15.21 4.79
CA SER A 104 -33.00 -14.26 4.06
C SER A 104 -32.64 -12.79 4.29
N THR A 105 -31.95 -12.45 5.39
CA THR A 105 -31.47 -11.09 5.66
C THR A 105 -30.21 -10.74 4.85
N PHE A 106 -29.53 -11.74 4.27
CA PHE A 106 -28.23 -11.58 3.62
C PHE A 106 -28.19 -12.05 2.17
N GLY A 107 -28.96 -13.09 1.82
CA GLY A 107 -28.85 -13.77 0.53
C GLY A 107 -29.02 -12.86 -0.68
N VAL A 108 -29.97 -11.92 -0.64
CA VAL A 108 -30.16 -10.93 -1.72
C VAL A 108 -29.03 -9.89 -1.76
N ILE A 109 -28.48 -9.51 -0.60
CA ILE A 109 -27.39 -8.55 -0.48
C ILE A 109 -26.12 -9.13 -1.12
N ILE A 110 -25.65 -10.29 -0.67
CA ILE A 110 -24.42 -10.92 -1.20
C ILE A 110 -24.53 -11.27 -2.69
N LYS A 111 -25.74 -11.57 -3.17
CA LYS A 111 -26.01 -11.80 -4.58
C LYS A 111 -25.85 -10.52 -5.42
N SER A 112 -26.33 -9.39 -4.90
CA SER A 112 -26.55 -8.16 -5.69
C SER A 112 -25.46 -7.10 -5.53
N ILE A 113 -24.60 -7.25 -4.53
CA ILE A 113 -23.53 -6.31 -4.22
C ILE A 113 -22.19 -6.89 -4.67
N ASP A 114 -21.38 -6.06 -5.33
CA ASP A 114 -20.00 -6.38 -5.74
C ASP A 114 -18.94 -5.80 -4.81
N VAL A 115 -19.33 -4.88 -3.92
CA VAL A 115 -18.46 -4.36 -2.85
C VAL A 115 -18.07 -5.51 -1.92
N PRO A 116 -16.78 -5.65 -1.54
CA PRO A 116 -16.34 -6.63 -0.55
C PRO A 116 -17.14 -6.57 0.75
N ILE A 117 -17.55 -7.74 1.24
CA ILE A 117 -18.26 -7.89 2.52
C ILE A 117 -17.40 -8.72 3.46
N VAL A 118 -17.25 -8.25 4.69
CA VAL A 118 -16.63 -8.96 5.82
C VAL A 118 -17.73 -9.23 6.85
N LEU A 119 -17.89 -10.48 7.27
CA LEU A 119 -18.83 -10.84 8.33
C LEU A 119 -18.15 -10.68 9.68
N VAL A 120 -18.80 -10.04 10.64
CA VAL A 120 -18.19 -9.69 11.93
C VAL A 120 -19.02 -10.30 13.05
N ALA A 121 -18.47 -11.26 13.78
CA ALA A 121 -19.12 -11.88 14.94
C ALA A 121 -18.30 -11.59 16.19
N LEU A 122 -18.69 -10.53 16.92
CA LEU A 122 -18.01 -10.07 18.12
C LEU A 122 -18.92 -10.27 19.34
N GLN A 123 -18.71 -11.40 20.02
CA GLN A 123 -19.48 -11.75 21.21
C GLN A 123 -19.16 -10.77 22.36
N PRO A 124 -20.16 -10.19 23.05
CA PRO A 124 -19.90 -9.25 24.15
C PRO A 124 -19.14 -9.88 25.32
N ASP A 125 -19.62 -11.02 25.82
CA ASP A 125 -19.02 -11.71 26.95
C ASP A 125 -17.87 -12.60 26.49
N LYS A 126 -16.81 -12.73 27.30
CA LYS A 126 -15.72 -13.69 27.02
C LYS A 126 -16.17 -15.15 27.16
N ALA A 127 -17.18 -15.38 27.98
CA ALA A 127 -17.82 -16.67 28.17
C ALA A 127 -19.23 -16.46 28.76
N MET A 128 -20.18 -17.28 28.33
CA MET A 128 -21.51 -17.30 28.94
C MET A 128 -21.45 -18.00 30.31
N ASP A 129 -21.99 -17.37 31.35
CA ASP A 129 -22.10 -17.98 32.69
C ASP A 129 -23.24 -19.01 32.70
N TYR A 130 -22.89 -20.29 32.55
CA TYR A 130 -23.86 -21.39 32.55
C TYR A 130 -24.70 -21.49 33.85
N SER A 131 -24.21 -20.99 34.98
CA SER A 131 -24.95 -21.04 36.24
C SER A 131 -26.11 -20.05 36.28
N ARG A 132 -26.06 -19.02 35.43
CA ARG A 132 -27.06 -17.94 35.30
C ARG A 132 -27.63 -17.83 33.88
N ALA A 133 -27.35 -18.80 33.03
CA ALA A 133 -27.73 -18.77 31.63
C ALA A 133 -29.25 -18.67 31.48
N SER A 134 -29.66 -17.87 30.52
CA SER A 134 -31.04 -17.75 30.06
C SER A 134 -31.03 -17.68 28.54
N THR A 135 -32.17 -17.93 27.90
CA THR A 135 -32.28 -17.73 26.45
C THR A 135 -31.93 -16.31 26.05
N TYR A 136 -32.24 -15.31 26.88
CA TYR A 136 -31.81 -13.92 26.64
C TYR A 136 -30.29 -13.81 26.56
N MET A 137 -29.59 -14.32 27.58
CA MET A 137 -28.13 -14.29 27.65
C MET A 137 -27.49 -15.05 26.49
N GLN A 138 -28.09 -16.17 26.07
CA GLN A 138 -27.67 -16.89 24.88
C GLN A 138 -27.81 -15.99 23.64
N LEU A 139 -29.00 -15.46 23.36
CA LEU A 139 -29.25 -14.63 22.17
C LEU A 139 -28.38 -13.36 22.13
N TYR A 140 -28.10 -12.77 23.30
CA TYR A 140 -27.20 -11.62 23.43
C TYR A 140 -25.75 -11.94 23.02
N ASN A 141 -25.34 -13.20 23.13
CA ASN A 141 -24.00 -13.71 22.82
C ASN A 141 -23.96 -14.60 21.56
N ASP A 142 -25.06 -14.73 20.79
CA ASP A 142 -25.18 -15.72 19.69
C ASP A 142 -24.70 -15.17 18.32
N ASP A 143 -23.66 -14.35 18.32
CA ASP A 143 -23.13 -13.66 17.13
C ASP A 143 -22.61 -14.64 16.05
N ILE A 144 -22.11 -15.80 16.48
CA ILE A 144 -21.48 -16.79 15.60
C ILE A 144 -22.50 -17.64 14.83
N CYS A 145 -23.73 -17.77 15.34
CA CYS A 145 -24.70 -18.79 14.92
C CYS A 145 -25.06 -18.71 13.43
N SER A 146 -25.20 -17.49 12.92
CA SER A 146 -25.58 -17.22 11.53
C SER A 146 -24.43 -17.35 10.53
N LEU A 147 -23.17 -17.34 10.99
CA LEU A 147 -22.00 -17.32 10.09
C LEU A 147 -21.95 -18.53 9.13
N PRO A 148 -22.14 -19.79 9.57
CA PRO A 148 -22.14 -20.94 8.67
C PRO A 148 -23.29 -20.89 7.65
N GLU A 149 -24.45 -20.39 8.05
CA GLU A 149 -25.61 -20.24 7.16
C GLU A 149 -25.34 -19.18 6.08
N PHE A 150 -24.73 -18.04 6.44
CA PHE A 150 -24.38 -16.97 5.50
C PHE A 150 -23.24 -17.39 4.56
N ALA A 151 -22.23 -18.09 5.08
CA ALA A 151 -21.16 -18.68 4.27
C ALA A 151 -21.74 -19.68 3.25
N GLY A 152 -22.63 -20.57 3.70
CA GLY A 152 -23.30 -21.54 2.84
C GLY A 152 -24.14 -20.88 1.74
N VAL A 153 -24.90 -19.83 2.08
CA VAL A 153 -25.71 -19.13 1.08
C VAL A 153 -24.85 -18.35 0.08
N ALA A 154 -23.73 -17.75 0.50
CA ALA A 154 -22.81 -17.06 -0.41
C ALA A 154 -22.29 -18.01 -1.51
N VAL A 155 -21.87 -19.22 -1.13
CA VAL A 155 -21.43 -20.25 -2.09
C VAL A 155 -22.57 -20.63 -3.04
N ARG A 156 -23.79 -20.83 -2.53
CA ARG A 156 -24.97 -21.13 -3.35
C ARG A 156 -25.36 -19.98 -4.29
N MET A 157 -24.96 -18.75 -4.00
CA MET A 157 -25.13 -17.58 -4.85
C MET A 157 -23.95 -17.36 -5.82
N GLY A 158 -23.01 -18.30 -5.90
CA GLY A 158 -21.87 -18.22 -6.82
C GLY A 158 -20.79 -17.23 -6.39
N LYS A 159 -20.78 -16.83 -5.11
CA LYS A 159 -19.77 -15.94 -4.52
C LYS A 159 -18.79 -16.79 -3.69
N LYS A 160 -17.57 -16.27 -3.49
CA LYS A 160 -16.64 -16.82 -2.49
C LYS A 160 -17.24 -16.62 -1.10
N VAL A 161 -16.86 -17.48 -0.15
CA VAL A 161 -17.19 -17.26 1.26
C VAL A 161 -16.58 -15.92 1.69
N PRO A 162 -17.37 -15.00 2.26
CA PRO A 162 -16.85 -13.75 2.81
C PRO A 162 -15.77 -14.00 3.85
N GLN A 163 -14.82 -13.07 3.97
CA GLN A 163 -13.91 -13.09 5.10
C GLN A 163 -14.67 -12.83 6.41
N MET A 164 -14.11 -13.28 7.53
CA MET A 164 -14.76 -13.22 8.83
C MET A 164 -13.81 -12.63 9.88
N ILE A 165 -14.38 -11.86 10.81
CA ILE A 165 -13.75 -11.50 12.08
C ILE A 165 -14.56 -12.21 13.17
N ILE A 166 -13.89 -12.99 14.01
CA ILE A 166 -14.52 -13.75 15.10
C ILE A 166 -13.73 -13.48 16.37
N GLY A 167 -14.40 -13.00 17.41
CA GLY A 167 -13.74 -12.63 18.66
C GLY A 167 -14.72 -12.08 19.69
N THR A 168 -14.22 -11.27 20.62
CA THR A 168 -15.06 -10.58 21.60
C THR A 168 -15.18 -9.09 21.30
N LEU A 169 -16.35 -8.50 21.58
CA LEU A 169 -16.62 -7.07 21.35
C LEU A 169 -15.74 -6.19 22.25
N HIS A 170 -15.32 -6.70 23.40
CA HIS A 170 -14.49 -5.98 24.34
C HIS A 170 -13.18 -6.70 24.59
N ASP A 171 -12.10 -5.93 24.77
CA ASP A 171 -10.78 -6.42 25.19
C ASP A 171 -10.22 -7.58 24.35
N ASP A 172 -10.33 -7.48 23.02
CA ASP A 172 -9.82 -8.46 22.06
C ASP A 172 -8.86 -7.81 21.05
N PRO A 173 -7.55 -7.77 21.36
CA PRO A 173 -6.56 -7.21 20.46
C PRO A 173 -6.46 -7.90 19.10
N ALA A 174 -6.87 -9.17 18.99
CA ALA A 174 -6.84 -9.89 17.72
C ALA A 174 -7.97 -9.42 16.80
N ALA A 175 -9.19 -9.31 17.33
CA ALA A 175 -10.31 -8.74 16.59
C ALA A 175 -10.06 -7.27 16.22
N ASP A 176 -9.50 -6.48 17.13
CA ASP A 176 -9.15 -5.07 16.87
C ASP A 176 -8.11 -4.94 15.73
N ALA A 177 -7.13 -5.85 15.68
CA ALA A 177 -6.14 -5.90 14.60
C ALA A 177 -6.77 -6.31 13.24
N ASP A 178 -7.70 -7.26 13.23
CA ASP A 178 -8.42 -7.64 12.01
C ASP A 178 -9.29 -6.47 11.48
N ILE A 179 -9.96 -5.72 12.36
CA ILE A 179 -10.73 -4.53 11.99
C ILE A 179 -9.82 -3.49 11.34
N GLU A 180 -8.66 -3.23 11.95
CA GLU A 180 -7.67 -2.29 11.40
C GLU A 180 -7.15 -2.76 10.04
N GLU A 181 -6.86 -4.05 9.87
CA GLU A 181 -6.43 -4.64 8.59
C GLU A 181 -7.47 -4.37 7.49
N TYR A 182 -8.76 -4.64 7.74
CA TYR A 182 -9.80 -4.41 6.74
C TYR A 182 -10.03 -2.92 6.44
N CYS A 183 -9.82 -2.02 7.40
CA CYS A 183 -9.84 -0.58 7.14
C CYS A 183 -8.70 -0.17 6.19
N ARG A 184 -7.50 -0.73 6.37
CA ARG A 184 -6.36 -0.51 5.44
C ARG A 184 -6.61 -1.12 4.07
N ILE A 185 -7.20 -2.32 4.00
CA ILE A 185 -7.62 -2.94 2.73
C ILE A 185 -8.64 -2.03 2.01
N ALA A 186 -9.63 -1.49 2.72
CA ALA A 186 -10.59 -0.56 2.14
C ALA A 186 -9.91 0.68 1.55
N ALA A 187 -8.88 1.21 2.22
CA ALA A 187 -8.10 2.35 1.70
C ALA A 187 -7.36 1.99 0.39
N VAL A 188 -6.81 0.78 0.29
CA VAL A 188 -6.20 0.28 -0.96
C VAL A 188 -7.23 0.22 -2.09
N LEU A 189 -8.39 -0.40 -1.83
CA LEU A 189 -9.44 -0.57 -2.83
C LEU A 189 -10.00 0.77 -3.32
N HIS A 190 -10.19 1.72 -2.41
CA HIS A 190 -10.63 3.08 -2.73
C HIS A 190 -9.67 3.78 -3.70
N ASP A 191 -8.39 3.77 -3.35
CA ASP A 191 -7.37 4.46 -4.13
C ASP A 191 -7.13 3.78 -5.48
N LEU A 192 -7.12 2.44 -5.56
CA LEU A 192 -7.00 1.76 -6.85
C LEU A 192 -8.13 2.16 -7.82
N LYS A 193 -9.36 2.30 -7.31
CA LYS A 193 -10.54 2.69 -8.10
C LYS A 193 -10.51 4.14 -8.57
N THR A 194 -9.76 5.02 -7.90
CA THR A 194 -9.83 6.48 -8.11
C THR A 194 -8.50 7.13 -8.49
N ALA A 195 -7.39 6.39 -8.37
CA ALA A 195 -6.04 6.91 -8.56
C ALA A 195 -5.83 7.41 -9.99
N ARG A 196 -5.09 8.52 -10.08
CA ARG A 196 -4.61 9.11 -11.33
C ARG A 196 -3.12 8.90 -11.44
N ILE A 197 -2.69 7.90 -12.19
CA ILE A 197 -1.27 7.57 -12.35
C ILE A 197 -0.75 8.22 -13.62
N GLY A 198 0.21 9.14 -13.48
CA GLY A 198 0.89 9.72 -14.63
C GLY A 198 1.75 8.68 -15.34
N HIS A 199 1.78 8.75 -16.67
CA HIS A 199 2.62 7.89 -17.49
C HIS A 199 3.37 8.73 -18.52
N ILE A 200 4.70 8.67 -18.49
CA ILE A 200 5.57 9.40 -19.44
C ILE A 200 6.44 8.39 -20.18
N GLY A 201 6.35 8.40 -21.51
CA GLY A 201 7.22 7.60 -22.38
C GLY A 201 6.83 6.12 -22.44
N HIS A 202 7.82 5.25 -22.40
CA HIS A 202 7.67 3.80 -22.63
C HIS A 202 8.70 3.01 -21.80
N PRO A 203 8.46 1.70 -21.56
CA PRO A 203 9.49 0.82 -21.01
C PRO A 203 10.76 0.83 -21.86
N ILE A 204 11.90 0.49 -21.26
CA ILE A 204 13.14 0.35 -22.01
C ILE A 204 12.96 -0.72 -23.10
N GLU A 205 13.56 -0.48 -24.27
CA GLU A 205 13.45 -1.37 -25.41
C GLU A 205 13.78 -2.82 -25.01
N ALA A 206 12.92 -3.75 -25.40
CA ALA A 206 13.00 -5.18 -25.09
C ALA A 206 12.86 -5.61 -23.61
N MET A 207 12.48 -4.72 -22.67
CA MET A 207 12.01 -5.13 -21.33
C MET A 207 10.58 -5.67 -21.38
N LEU A 208 10.40 -6.81 -22.05
CA LEU A 208 9.09 -7.36 -22.41
C LEU A 208 8.19 -7.67 -21.21
N ASP A 209 8.76 -7.96 -20.05
CA ASP A 209 8.00 -8.21 -18.82
C ASP A 209 7.35 -6.94 -18.25
N MET A 210 7.86 -5.74 -18.59
CA MET A 210 7.38 -4.44 -18.10
C MET A 210 6.19 -3.89 -18.88
N HIS A 211 5.97 -4.35 -20.12
CA HIS A 211 4.91 -3.82 -20.96
C HIS A 211 3.52 -4.01 -20.35
N SER A 212 2.70 -2.97 -20.50
CA SER A 212 1.28 -2.93 -20.13
C SER A 212 0.62 -1.81 -20.92
N ASP A 213 -0.65 -1.96 -21.28
CA ASP A 213 -1.45 -0.84 -21.78
C ASP A 213 -2.32 -0.22 -20.69
N SER A 214 -2.69 1.04 -20.88
CA SER A 214 -3.50 1.78 -19.91
C SER A 214 -4.91 1.20 -19.70
N THR A 215 -5.50 0.61 -20.74
CA THR A 215 -6.85 0.03 -20.67
C THR A 215 -6.86 -1.19 -19.76
N MET A 216 -5.82 -2.03 -19.81
CA MET A 216 -5.65 -3.15 -18.89
C MET A 216 -5.64 -2.70 -17.42
N LEU A 217 -4.92 -1.63 -17.08
CA LEU A 217 -4.88 -1.13 -15.70
C LEU A 217 -6.24 -0.57 -15.24
N THR A 218 -6.91 0.19 -16.11
CA THR A 218 -8.26 0.68 -15.80
C THR A 218 -9.26 -0.48 -15.66
N ALA A 219 -9.18 -1.50 -16.51
CA ALA A 219 -10.09 -2.65 -16.47
C ALA A 219 -9.93 -3.50 -15.19
N HIS A 220 -8.69 -3.69 -14.73
CA HIS A 220 -8.42 -4.51 -13.54
C HIS A 220 -8.55 -3.75 -12.22
N PHE A 221 -8.13 -2.49 -12.17
CA PHE A 221 -8.03 -1.73 -10.92
C PHE A 221 -9.00 -0.56 -10.83
N GLY A 222 -9.49 -0.03 -11.95
CA GLY A 222 -10.25 1.22 -12.03
C GLY A 222 -9.38 2.48 -12.14
N ALA A 223 -8.07 2.36 -11.96
CA ALA A 223 -7.13 3.48 -12.02
C ALA A 223 -7.13 4.15 -13.40
N HIS A 224 -7.04 5.48 -13.40
CA HIS A 224 -6.93 6.26 -14.63
C HIS A 224 -5.46 6.59 -14.93
N ILE A 225 -4.97 6.09 -16.07
CA ILE A 225 -3.61 6.40 -16.53
C ILE A 225 -3.61 7.70 -17.32
N VAL A 226 -2.97 8.73 -16.76
CA VAL A 226 -2.86 10.06 -17.36
C VAL A 226 -1.65 10.07 -18.27
N GLN A 227 -1.89 10.09 -19.59
CA GLN A 227 -0.86 10.26 -20.60
C GLN A 227 -0.21 11.65 -20.43
N CYS A 228 1.09 11.66 -20.19
CA CYS A 228 1.87 12.84 -19.87
C CYS A 228 3.13 12.90 -20.73
N GLU A 229 3.64 14.10 -20.93
CA GLU A 229 4.82 14.33 -21.77
C GLU A 229 5.97 14.94 -20.97
N ALA A 230 7.21 14.56 -21.29
CA ALA A 230 8.40 15.04 -20.58
C ALA A 230 8.51 16.58 -20.58
N HIS A 231 8.09 17.24 -21.67
CA HIS A 231 8.12 18.70 -21.78
C HIS A 231 7.27 19.41 -20.71
N GLU A 232 6.29 18.73 -20.13
CA GLU A 232 5.42 19.30 -19.10
C GLU A 232 6.16 19.48 -17.77
N ILE A 233 7.10 18.57 -17.44
CA ILE A 233 8.01 18.73 -16.29
C ILE A 233 9.08 19.76 -16.64
N VAL A 234 9.69 19.68 -17.83
CA VAL A 234 10.74 20.61 -18.28
C VAL A 234 10.25 22.06 -18.26
N SER A 235 9.00 22.30 -18.67
CA SER A 235 8.39 23.63 -18.62
C SER A 235 8.27 24.18 -17.19
N GLN A 236 8.08 23.31 -16.19
CA GLN A 236 8.07 23.73 -14.77
C GLN A 236 9.49 23.94 -14.25
N TYR A 237 10.46 23.14 -14.70
CA TYR A 237 11.88 23.29 -14.38
C TYR A 237 12.40 24.67 -14.79
N GLN A 238 12.11 25.08 -16.03
CA GLN A 238 12.48 26.40 -16.56
C GLN A 238 11.79 27.56 -15.85
N LYS A 239 10.67 27.31 -15.17
CA LYS A 239 9.90 28.31 -14.40
C LYS A 239 10.15 28.24 -12.89
N ALA A 240 11.01 27.33 -12.43
CA ALA A 240 11.38 27.25 -11.03
C ALA A 240 12.15 28.50 -10.63
N THR A 241 11.80 29.07 -9.49
CA THR A 241 12.43 30.30 -8.97
C THR A 241 13.48 29.96 -7.93
N GLU A 242 14.52 30.78 -7.79
CA GLU A 242 15.58 30.56 -6.79
C GLU A 242 15.03 30.34 -5.36
N PRO A 243 14.03 31.11 -4.86
CA PRO A 243 13.47 30.84 -3.54
C PRO A 243 12.83 29.45 -3.39
N GLU A 244 12.19 28.93 -4.44
CA GLU A 244 11.64 27.57 -4.43
C GLU A 244 12.76 26.53 -4.44
N ILE A 245 13.79 26.76 -5.23
CA ILE A 245 14.93 25.86 -5.36
C ILE A 245 15.70 25.80 -4.04
N ASP A 246 16.01 26.94 -3.43
CA ASP A 246 16.75 27.01 -2.16
C ASP A 246 15.98 26.34 -1.02
N ALA A 247 14.65 26.51 -0.96
CA ALA A 247 13.81 25.80 0.01
C ALA A 247 13.89 24.27 -0.15
N ILE A 248 13.96 23.75 -1.40
CA ILE A 248 14.17 22.32 -1.63
C ILE A 248 15.60 21.90 -1.26
N LYS A 249 16.64 22.69 -1.56
CA LYS A 249 18.02 22.38 -1.15
C LYS A 249 18.14 22.23 0.37
N GLU A 250 17.56 23.18 1.12
CA GLU A 250 17.52 23.11 2.59
C GLU A 250 16.83 21.83 3.07
N ARG A 251 15.70 21.46 2.45
CA ARG A 251 14.99 20.21 2.76
C ARG A 251 15.83 18.97 2.47
N ILE A 252 16.50 18.92 1.32
CA ILE A 252 17.40 17.81 0.95
C ILE A 252 18.51 17.69 2.00
N LEU A 253 19.21 18.77 2.31
CA LEU A 253 20.32 18.76 3.27
C LEU A 253 19.88 18.48 4.72
N ALA A 254 18.62 18.75 5.07
CA ALA A 254 18.06 18.39 6.36
C ALA A 254 17.72 16.89 6.47
N TYR A 255 17.42 16.23 5.35
CA TYR A 255 16.96 14.84 5.33
C TYR A 255 18.09 13.85 5.03
N PHE A 256 19.03 14.22 4.16
CA PHE A 256 20.11 13.34 3.71
C PHE A 256 21.44 13.71 4.36
N ASP A 257 22.24 12.69 4.69
CA ASP A 257 23.67 12.87 4.93
C ASP A 257 24.44 12.96 3.59
N THR A 258 25.57 13.67 3.57
CA THR A 258 26.39 13.91 2.36
C THR A 258 27.88 13.60 2.62
N PRO A 259 28.20 12.35 2.99
CA PRO A 259 29.55 11.96 3.41
C PRO A 259 30.52 11.93 2.23
N ASP A 260 31.82 12.01 2.55
CA ASP A 260 32.88 11.81 1.56
C ASP A 260 32.82 10.36 1.00
N PRO A 261 33.18 10.15 -0.29
CA PRO A 261 33.10 8.84 -0.93
C PRO A 261 34.14 7.88 -0.33
N VAL A 262 33.82 6.58 -0.34
CA VAL A 262 34.69 5.53 0.22
C VAL A 262 35.38 4.73 -0.89
N SER A 263 34.74 3.68 -1.40
CA SER A 263 35.41 2.69 -2.27
C SER A 263 34.93 2.66 -3.73
N ASP A 264 33.77 3.25 -4.07
CA ASP A 264 33.29 3.29 -5.45
C ASP A 264 33.89 4.48 -6.23
N PRO A 265 34.67 4.25 -7.30
CA PRO A 265 35.27 5.31 -8.11
C PRO A 265 34.26 6.19 -8.87
N ILE A 266 32.99 5.77 -8.97
CA ILE A 266 31.90 6.52 -9.60
C ILE A 266 31.29 7.53 -8.63
N SER A 267 31.32 7.24 -7.32
CA SER A 267 30.74 8.08 -6.28
C SER A 267 31.66 9.24 -5.88
N GLU A 268 31.06 10.41 -5.63
CA GLU A 268 31.71 11.61 -5.12
C GLU A 268 30.87 12.26 -4.02
N LYS A 269 31.48 13.15 -3.24
CA LYS A 269 30.73 14.03 -2.34
C LYS A 269 29.69 14.80 -3.13
N LEU A 270 28.53 15.08 -2.51
CA LEU A 270 27.50 15.91 -3.14
C LEU A 270 28.10 17.26 -3.58
N ARG A 271 27.99 17.57 -4.87
CA ARG A 271 28.42 18.85 -5.44
C ARG A 271 27.25 19.82 -5.39
N ASP A 272 27.53 21.09 -5.11
CA ASP A 272 26.50 22.15 -5.08
C ASP A 272 25.73 22.25 -6.41
N SER A 273 26.40 21.99 -7.54
CA SER A 273 25.76 21.96 -8.87
C SER A 273 24.73 20.84 -9.01
N ASP A 274 25.04 19.64 -8.50
CA ASP A 274 24.15 18.48 -8.60
C ASP A 274 23.00 18.62 -7.61
N LEU A 275 23.25 19.18 -6.41
CA LEU A 275 22.21 19.57 -5.46
C LEU A 275 21.25 20.59 -6.08
N HIS A 276 21.76 21.61 -6.78
CA HIS A 276 20.92 22.60 -7.44
C HIS A 276 20.04 21.98 -8.53
N ILE A 277 20.60 21.15 -9.41
CA ILE A 277 19.84 20.46 -10.46
C ILE A 277 18.76 19.54 -9.85
N ALA A 278 19.12 18.75 -8.83
CA ALA A 278 18.17 17.86 -8.15
C ALA A 278 17.04 18.64 -7.46
N ALA A 279 17.36 19.77 -6.83
CA ALA A 279 16.38 20.63 -6.19
C ALA A 279 15.44 21.28 -7.21
N GLN A 280 15.97 21.80 -8.32
CA GLN A 280 15.18 22.41 -9.38
C GLN A 280 14.26 21.39 -10.08
N ALA A 281 14.77 20.16 -10.31
CA ALA A 281 13.97 19.05 -10.84
C ALA A 281 12.84 18.64 -9.88
N ALA A 282 13.11 18.60 -8.57
CA ALA A 282 12.09 18.33 -7.56
C ALA A 282 11.00 19.42 -7.50
N VAL A 283 11.36 20.71 -7.58
CA VAL A 283 10.37 21.82 -7.71
C VAL A 283 9.47 21.61 -8.94
N ALA A 284 10.09 21.29 -10.08
CA ALA A 284 9.37 21.06 -11.33
C ALA A 284 8.36 19.91 -11.21
N LEU A 285 8.80 18.82 -10.58
CA LEU A 285 8.02 17.62 -10.36
C LEU A 285 6.84 17.86 -9.41
N GLU A 286 7.05 18.54 -8.28
CA GLU A 286 5.97 18.91 -7.34
C GLU A 286 4.91 19.77 -8.05
N LYS A 287 5.33 20.75 -8.86
CA LYS A 287 4.41 21.59 -9.65
C LYS A 287 3.64 20.78 -10.69
N PHE A 288 4.31 19.88 -11.40
CA PHE A 288 3.71 19.04 -12.43
C PHE A 288 2.65 18.09 -11.84
N ILE A 289 2.98 17.37 -10.77
CA ILE A 289 2.05 16.44 -10.09
C ILE A 289 0.80 17.19 -9.61
N LYS A 290 0.98 18.36 -9.00
CA LYS A 290 -0.13 19.20 -8.54
C LYS A 290 -1.00 19.69 -9.70
N ALA A 291 -0.40 20.14 -10.80
CA ALA A 291 -1.12 20.63 -11.98
C ALA A 291 -1.95 19.52 -12.64
N LYS A 292 -1.40 18.30 -12.73
CA LYS A 292 -2.06 17.13 -13.33
C LYS A 292 -2.98 16.37 -12.38
N LYS A 293 -2.91 16.69 -11.08
CA LYS A 293 -3.62 15.99 -9.99
C LYS A 293 -3.31 14.50 -10.02
N LEU A 294 -2.03 14.17 -9.93
CA LEU A 294 -1.57 12.78 -9.96
C LEU A 294 -1.45 12.21 -8.55
N ASP A 295 -1.71 10.91 -8.43
CA ASP A 295 -1.52 10.10 -7.23
C ASP A 295 -0.27 9.21 -7.31
N GLY A 296 0.36 9.14 -8.48
CA GLY A 296 1.62 8.44 -8.74
C GLY A 296 2.15 8.74 -10.14
N LEU A 297 3.37 8.30 -10.44
CA LEU A 297 4.01 8.49 -11.75
C LEU A 297 4.86 7.28 -12.13
N ALA A 298 4.66 6.74 -13.33
CA ALA A 298 5.64 5.90 -14.01
C ALA A 298 6.26 6.70 -15.17
N TYR A 299 7.59 6.75 -15.26
CA TYR A 299 8.26 7.61 -16.23
C TYR A 299 9.47 6.96 -16.89
N TYR A 300 9.66 7.28 -18.16
CA TYR A 300 10.91 7.07 -18.90
C TYR A 300 11.85 8.26 -18.72
N TYR A 301 13.15 8.01 -18.60
CA TYR A 301 14.13 8.98 -18.07
C TYR A 301 15.03 9.64 -19.13
N ASP A 302 14.81 9.43 -20.43
CA ASP A 302 15.69 9.94 -21.50
C ASP A 302 15.15 11.21 -22.18
N GLY A 303 16.03 11.87 -22.95
CA GLY A 303 15.75 13.00 -23.83
C GLY A 303 16.90 13.21 -24.82
N PRO A 304 16.82 14.19 -25.74
CA PRO A 304 17.92 14.47 -26.68
C PRO A 304 19.25 14.79 -25.97
N GLU A 305 20.36 14.36 -26.56
CA GLU A 305 21.70 14.63 -26.01
C GLU A 305 21.94 16.15 -25.84
N GLY A 306 22.45 16.55 -24.68
CA GLY A 306 22.73 17.96 -24.36
C GLY A 306 21.49 18.84 -24.13
N SER A 307 20.28 18.28 -24.10
CA SER A 307 19.04 19.04 -23.87
C SER A 307 18.66 19.16 -22.39
N ASP A 308 17.90 20.21 -22.05
CA ASP A 308 17.21 20.33 -20.76
C ASP A 308 16.35 19.09 -20.47
N THR A 309 15.71 18.50 -21.49
CA THR A 309 14.90 17.29 -21.31
C THR A 309 15.72 16.14 -20.75
N ARG A 310 16.91 15.87 -21.32
CA ARG A 310 17.79 14.82 -20.79
C ARG A 310 18.28 15.15 -19.39
N VAL A 311 18.63 16.41 -19.10
CA VAL A 311 19.04 16.85 -17.75
C VAL A 311 17.92 16.61 -16.74
N VAL A 312 16.70 17.09 -17.01
CA VAL A 312 15.56 16.99 -16.10
C VAL A 312 15.15 15.54 -15.88
N MET A 313 14.90 14.80 -16.97
CA MET A 313 14.35 13.44 -16.87
C MET A 313 15.32 12.43 -16.23
N SER A 314 16.63 12.63 -16.38
CA SER A 314 17.65 11.80 -15.72
C SER A 314 17.90 12.17 -14.24
N ASN A 315 17.45 13.34 -13.78
CA ASN A 315 17.70 13.86 -12.43
C ASN A 315 16.44 13.90 -11.53
N LEU A 316 15.42 13.07 -11.81
CA LEU A 316 14.21 12.98 -10.99
C LEU A 316 14.38 12.16 -9.69
N ILE A 317 15.50 11.43 -9.52
CA ILE A 317 15.71 10.46 -8.43
C ILE A 317 15.43 11.05 -7.05
N VAL A 318 16.01 12.22 -6.76
CA VAL A 318 15.89 12.88 -5.45
C VAL A 318 14.44 13.31 -5.21
N GLY A 319 13.86 14.08 -6.14
CA GLY A 319 12.46 14.52 -6.03
C GLY A 319 11.47 13.36 -5.89
N ASN A 320 11.67 12.29 -6.67
CA ASN A 320 10.84 11.09 -6.59
C ASN A 320 10.98 10.38 -5.24
N SER A 321 12.20 10.21 -4.71
CA SER A 321 12.43 9.52 -3.44
C SER A 321 11.78 10.27 -2.27
N LEU A 322 11.83 11.59 -2.34
CA LEU A 322 11.17 12.47 -1.38
C LEU A 322 9.63 12.39 -1.46
N LEU A 323 9.08 12.36 -2.68
CA LEU A 323 7.64 12.19 -2.91
C LEU A 323 7.15 10.79 -2.49
N GLN A 324 7.94 9.75 -2.72
CA GLN A 324 7.65 8.40 -2.20
C GLN A 324 7.61 8.40 -0.68
N GLY A 325 8.58 9.05 -0.01
CA GLY A 325 8.53 9.25 1.45
C GLY A 325 7.33 10.06 1.95
N ALA A 326 6.69 10.83 1.06
CA ALA A 326 5.46 11.55 1.32
C ALA A 326 4.19 10.78 0.91
N GLY A 327 4.32 9.54 0.44
CA GLY A 327 3.21 8.64 0.09
C GLY A 327 2.73 8.72 -1.36
N PHE A 328 3.59 9.17 -2.28
CA PHE A 328 3.34 9.16 -3.73
C PHE A 328 4.20 8.09 -4.42
N PRO A 329 3.61 6.99 -4.94
CA PRO A 329 4.36 5.98 -5.69
C PRO A 329 4.95 6.58 -6.98
N MET A 330 6.26 6.43 -7.14
CA MET A 330 7.01 6.89 -8.32
C MET A 330 7.82 5.73 -8.86
N CYS A 331 7.66 5.34 -10.12
CA CYS A 331 8.37 4.20 -10.68
C CYS A 331 9.20 4.62 -11.89
N GLY A 332 10.47 4.23 -11.90
CA GLY A 332 11.34 4.41 -13.05
C GLY A 332 10.93 3.49 -14.20
N GLU A 333 11.62 3.64 -15.33
CA GLU A 333 11.56 2.71 -16.47
C GLU A 333 10.15 2.53 -17.03
N SER A 334 9.29 3.52 -16.82
CA SER A 334 7.90 3.50 -17.25
C SER A 334 7.12 2.27 -16.75
N ASP A 335 7.51 1.66 -15.62
CA ASP A 335 6.86 0.48 -15.10
C ASP A 335 5.58 0.83 -14.31
N LEU A 336 4.47 0.77 -15.03
CA LEU A 336 3.15 1.01 -14.45
C LEU A 336 2.70 -0.11 -13.50
N LYS A 337 3.12 -1.36 -13.72
CA LYS A 337 2.70 -2.50 -12.90
C LYS A 337 3.32 -2.40 -11.50
N THR A 338 4.61 -2.08 -11.42
CA THR A 338 5.26 -1.85 -10.13
C THR A 338 4.78 -0.56 -9.48
N CYS A 339 4.46 0.49 -10.24
CA CYS A 339 3.84 1.70 -9.68
C CYS A 339 2.52 1.38 -8.93
N ILE A 340 1.68 0.48 -9.48
CA ILE A 340 0.47 -0.01 -8.79
C ILE A 340 0.82 -0.86 -7.56
N ALA A 341 1.83 -1.73 -7.64
CA ALA A 341 2.27 -2.50 -6.48
C ALA A 341 2.74 -1.60 -5.33
N MET A 342 3.47 -0.53 -5.65
CA MET A 342 3.91 0.49 -4.69
C MET A 342 2.72 1.26 -4.10
N LEU A 343 1.72 1.61 -4.90
CA LEU A 343 0.49 2.24 -4.42
C LEU A 343 -0.21 1.36 -3.37
N ILE A 344 -0.34 0.06 -3.65
CA ILE A 344 -0.96 -0.91 -2.72
C ILE A 344 -0.23 -0.92 -1.38
N MET A 345 1.11 -1.08 -1.41
CA MET A 345 1.91 -1.11 -0.18
C MET A 345 1.83 0.21 0.60
N GLU A 346 1.78 1.34 -0.11
CA GLU A 346 1.76 2.65 0.55
C GLU A 346 0.44 2.86 1.27
N ARG A 347 -0.68 2.40 0.68
CA ARG A 347 -2.00 2.48 1.32
C ARG A 347 -2.20 1.48 2.46
N LEU A 348 -1.46 0.38 2.46
CA LEU A 348 -1.34 -0.49 3.64
C LEU A 348 -0.53 0.13 4.79
N GLY A 349 0.18 1.24 4.52
CA GLY A 349 1.05 1.90 5.50
C GLY A 349 2.37 1.16 5.74
N ILE A 350 2.81 0.34 4.78
CA ILE A 350 4.00 -0.50 4.90
C ILE A 350 5.15 -0.01 4.02
N GLY A 351 5.02 1.18 3.41
CA GLY A 351 5.96 1.74 2.45
C GLY A 351 5.62 1.31 1.04
N GLY A 352 6.59 0.79 0.28
CA GLY A 352 6.42 0.55 -1.16
C GLY A 352 7.55 1.24 -1.92
N SER A 353 8.75 0.71 -1.73
CA SER A 353 9.93 1.14 -2.47
C SER A 353 10.06 0.34 -3.75
N PHE A 354 10.46 1.00 -4.83
CA PHE A 354 10.83 0.34 -6.08
C PHE A 354 12.10 -0.46 -5.87
N ALA A 355 12.10 -1.73 -6.28
CA ALA A 355 13.23 -2.63 -6.08
C ALA A 355 13.29 -3.72 -7.17
N GLU A 356 14.48 -4.28 -7.31
CA GLU A 356 14.82 -5.46 -8.07
C GLU A 356 15.85 -6.31 -7.29
N PHE A 357 16.20 -7.47 -7.84
CA PHE A 357 17.31 -8.27 -7.32
C PHE A 357 18.65 -7.84 -7.92
N HIS A 358 19.58 -7.52 -7.04
CA HIS A 358 21.00 -7.32 -7.28
C HIS A 358 21.80 -8.58 -6.90
N PRO A 359 23.12 -8.64 -7.15
CA PRO A 359 23.89 -9.88 -7.04
C PRO A 359 23.66 -10.69 -5.75
N VAL A 360 23.65 -12.00 -5.92
CA VAL A 360 23.47 -12.97 -4.83
C VAL A 360 24.80 -13.20 -4.12
N ASP A 361 24.79 -13.13 -2.79
CA ASP A 361 25.89 -13.60 -1.97
C ASP A 361 25.64 -15.07 -1.57
N PHE A 362 26.29 -15.99 -2.27
CA PHE A 362 26.18 -17.42 -1.96
C PHE A 362 27.00 -17.87 -0.73
N LYS A 363 27.86 -17.01 -0.16
CA LYS A 363 28.62 -17.33 1.05
C LYS A 363 27.77 -17.10 2.29
N GLU A 364 26.99 -16.01 2.28
CA GLU A 364 26.13 -15.61 3.40
C GLU A 364 24.63 -15.84 3.12
N ASP A 365 24.29 -16.48 2.00
CA ASP A 365 22.93 -16.94 1.64
C ASP A 365 21.86 -15.84 1.59
N PHE A 366 22.20 -14.68 1.03
CA PHE A 366 21.28 -13.57 0.83
C PHE A 366 21.36 -13.03 -0.60
N VAL A 367 20.34 -12.29 -1.03
CA VAL A 367 20.33 -11.54 -2.29
C VAL A 367 20.27 -10.05 -1.98
N LEU A 368 21.01 -9.23 -2.71
CA LEU A 368 20.85 -7.78 -2.59
C LEU A 368 19.52 -7.38 -3.23
N VAL A 369 18.76 -6.54 -2.54
CA VAL A 369 17.46 -6.04 -2.99
C VAL A 369 17.50 -4.52 -2.98
N GLY A 370 17.23 -3.90 -4.13
CA GLY A 370 17.53 -2.48 -4.33
C GLY A 370 17.19 -2.00 -5.72
N HIS A 371 17.55 -0.76 -6.03
CA HIS A 371 17.53 -0.19 -7.39
C HIS A 371 18.42 1.06 -7.38
N ASP A 372 18.59 1.71 -8.52
CA ASP A 372 19.22 3.05 -8.65
C ASP A 372 18.26 4.23 -8.32
N GLY A 373 17.07 3.91 -7.81
CA GLY A 373 16.01 4.86 -7.46
C GLY A 373 14.91 5.00 -8.53
N PRO A 374 13.75 5.55 -8.13
CA PRO A 374 13.48 6.21 -6.85
C PRO A 374 13.05 5.29 -5.71
N HIS A 375 13.30 5.69 -4.46
CA HIS A 375 13.07 4.84 -3.29
C HIS A 375 12.32 5.51 -2.14
N ASN A 376 11.55 4.72 -1.38
CA ASN A 376 10.70 5.22 -0.32
C ASN A 376 11.52 5.41 0.95
N ILE A 377 12.03 6.63 1.13
CA ILE A 377 12.89 6.99 2.26
C ILE A 377 12.19 6.87 3.63
N ALA A 378 10.85 6.78 3.70
CA ALA A 378 10.14 6.60 4.97
C ALA A 378 10.36 5.21 5.59
N ILE A 379 10.82 4.24 4.80
CA ILE A 379 11.18 2.90 5.26
C ILE A 379 12.70 2.67 5.31
N ALA A 380 13.50 3.74 5.25
CA ALA A 380 14.94 3.65 5.42
C ALA A 380 15.35 3.27 6.85
N GLU A 381 16.41 2.48 6.95
CA GLU A 381 17.22 2.24 8.14
C GLU A 381 18.21 3.39 8.28
N GLY A 382 18.18 4.09 9.42
CA GLY A 382 19.00 5.27 9.65
C GLY A 382 18.69 6.44 8.72
N GLN A 383 19.64 7.36 8.62
CA GLN A 383 19.53 8.53 7.75
C GLN A 383 19.98 8.17 6.32
N PRO A 384 19.15 8.41 5.29
CA PRO A 384 19.56 8.21 3.90
C PRO A 384 20.74 9.09 3.49
N VAL A 385 21.52 8.62 2.52
CA VAL A 385 22.73 9.28 2.02
C VAL A 385 22.52 9.80 0.60
N LEU A 386 23.08 10.98 0.31
CA LEU A 386 23.10 11.57 -1.03
C LEU A 386 24.54 11.73 -1.53
N ARG A 387 24.82 11.22 -2.74
CA ARG A 387 26.15 11.28 -3.38
C ARG A 387 26.04 11.83 -4.79
N SER A 388 27.09 12.49 -5.28
CA SER A 388 27.19 12.76 -6.72
C SER A 388 27.71 11.53 -7.43
N LEU A 389 27.13 11.17 -8.56
CA LEU A 389 27.55 10.06 -9.40
C LEU A 389 28.11 10.59 -10.70
N LYS A 390 29.34 10.20 -11.07
CA LYS A 390 29.98 10.59 -12.34
C LYS A 390 29.24 10.09 -13.57
N LYS A 391 28.47 9.02 -13.41
CA LYS A 391 27.59 8.43 -14.41
C LYS A 391 26.48 7.70 -13.68
N TYR A 392 25.28 7.72 -14.24
CA TYR A 392 24.24 6.82 -13.79
C TYR A 392 24.43 5.41 -14.36
N HIS A 393 23.97 4.38 -13.64
CA HIS A 393 23.98 3.00 -14.11
C HIS A 393 22.79 2.77 -15.04
N GLY A 394 23.00 2.22 -16.23
CA GLY A 394 21.91 1.87 -17.16
C GLY A 394 21.19 3.05 -17.84
N LYS A 395 21.43 4.30 -17.40
CA LYS A 395 20.76 5.51 -17.95
C LYS A 395 21.75 6.64 -18.28
N PRO A 396 21.41 7.54 -19.21
CA PRO A 396 22.28 8.66 -19.56
C PRO A 396 22.36 9.69 -18.44
N GLY A 397 23.48 10.40 -18.35
CA GLY A 397 23.66 11.53 -17.43
C GLY A 397 24.48 11.20 -16.17
N PHE A 398 24.48 12.17 -15.27
CA PHE A 398 25.20 12.20 -14.00
C PHE A 398 24.43 13.11 -13.03
N GLY A 399 24.73 13.05 -11.73
CA GLY A 399 24.11 13.92 -10.72
C GLY A 399 23.91 13.22 -9.38
N ALA A 400 22.94 13.70 -8.59
CA ALA A 400 22.72 13.22 -7.23
C ALA A 400 21.98 11.86 -7.21
N GLY A 401 22.60 10.84 -6.61
CA GLY A 401 22.03 9.53 -6.33
C GLY A 401 21.65 9.36 -4.86
N VAL A 402 20.62 8.56 -4.59
CA VAL A 402 20.07 8.28 -3.26
C VAL A 402 20.46 6.87 -2.81
N GLU A 403 21.19 6.80 -1.70
CA GLU A 403 21.69 5.56 -1.10
C GLU A 403 21.05 5.36 0.28
N PHE A 404 20.37 4.23 0.48
CA PHE A 404 20.01 3.78 1.82
C PHE A 404 19.82 2.26 1.86
N LYS A 405 19.53 1.76 3.06
CA LYS A 405 19.11 0.39 3.33
C LYS A 405 17.72 0.42 3.95
N ILE A 406 16.83 -0.50 3.62
CA ILE A 406 15.51 -0.58 4.25
C ILE A 406 15.64 -1.07 5.69
N LYS A 407 14.72 -0.62 6.55
CA LYS A 407 14.61 -1.05 7.96
C LYS A 407 14.88 -2.53 8.14
N GLU A 408 15.72 -2.85 9.11
CA GLU A 408 16.04 -4.24 9.44
C GLU A 408 14.80 -4.95 9.99
N GLY A 409 14.69 -6.26 9.67
CA GLY A 409 13.57 -7.09 10.09
C GLY A 409 12.66 -7.54 8.94
N PRO A 410 11.40 -7.93 9.25
CA PRO A 410 10.48 -8.48 8.27
C PRO A 410 10.24 -7.57 7.06
N ILE A 411 10.23 -8.15 5.85
CA ILE A 411 9.92 -7.45 4.60
C ILE A 411 8.91 -8.26 3.76
N THR A 412 8.12 -7.55 2.96
CA THR A 412 7.18 -8.12 1.99
C THR A 412 7.48 -7.59 0.60
N MET A 413 7.42 -8.48 -0.40
CA MET A 413 7.59 -8.18 -1.83
C MET A 413 6.27 -8.40 -2.57
N LEU A 414 5.96 -7.51 -3.51
CA LEU A 414 4.85 -7.65 -4.46
C LEU A 414 5.32 -7.32 -5.87
N SER A 415 5.31 -8.33 -6.73
CA SER A 415 5.37 -8.18 -8.18
C SER A 415 3.97 -8.30 -8.77
N ILE A 416 3.65 -7.48 -9.76
CA ILE A 416 2.43 -7.59 -10.58
C ILE A 416 2.86 -7.94 -12.00
N SER A 417 2.52 -9.15 -12.45
CA SER A 417 2.80 -9.63 -13.80
C SER A 417 1.53 -9.78 -14.63
N SER A 418 1.71 -10.05 -15.93
CA SER A 418 0.62 -10.33 -16.88
C SER A 418 0.72 -11.77 -17.37
N THR A 419 -0.43 -12.44 -17.45
CA THR A 419 -0.59 -13.79 -17.98
C THR A 419 -0.69 -13.78 -19.50
N TYR A 420 -0.60 -14.95 -20.13
CA TYR A 420 -0.79 -15.10 -21.58
C TYR A 420 -2.17 -14.58 -22.05
N GLU A 421 -3.20 -14.74 -21.23
CA GLU A 421 -4.56 -14.26 -21.47
C GLU A 421 -4.74 -12.75 -21.24
N GLY A 422 -3.66 -12.02 -20.93
CA GLY A 422 -3.71 -10.59 -20.65
C GLY A 422 -4.32 -10.21 -19.31
N LYS A 423 -4.44 -11.16 -18.37
CA LYS A 423 -4.89 -10.90 -16.98
C LYS A 423 -3.71 -10.60 -16.07
N MET A 424 -3.95 -9.83 -15.03
CA MET A 424 -2.96 -9.60 -13.97
C MET A 424 -2.79 -10.81 -13.04
N LYS A 425 -1.58 -10.96 -12.51
CA LYS A 425 -1.20 -11.91 -11.45
C LYS A 425 -0.33 -11.22 -10.41
N PHE A 426 -0.64 -11.43 -9.13
CA PHE A 426 0.18 -11.00 -8.00
C PHE A 426 1.14 -12.13 -7.60
N VAL A 427 2.43 -11.83 -7.57
CA VAL A 427 3.47 -12.73 -7.03
C VAL A 427 4.02 -12.09 -5.76
N ILE A 428 3.85 -12.79 -4.63
CA ILE A 428 4.06 -12.24 -3.30
C ILE A 428 5.11 -13.07 -2.57
N ALA A 429 6.04 -12.43 -1.87
CA ALA A 429 7.02 -13.11 -1.04
C ALA A 429 7.28 -12.36 0.26
N GLU A 430 7.76 -13.08 1.27
CA GLU A 430 8.17 -12.54 2.55
C GLU A 430 9.59 -12.99 2.87
N GLY A 431 10.36 -12.07 3.46
CA GLY A 431 11.73 -12.31 3.88
C GLY A 431 12.13 -11.43 5.04
N GLU A 432 13.43 -11.23 5.20
CA GLU A 432 14.02 -10.35 6.20
C GLU A 432 15.10 -9.44 5.57
N SER A 433 15.05 -8.15 5.88
CA SER A 433 16.18 -7.22 5.72
C SER A 433 17.16 -7.47 6.86
N ILE A 434 18.31 -8.08 6.58
CA ILE A 434 19.29 -8.45 7.61
C ILE A 434 20.41 -7.41 7.75
N ALA A 435 21.00 -7.34 8.95
CA ALA A 435 22.13 -6.48 9.27
C ALA A 435 23.36 -6.72 8.37
N GLY A 436 24.18 -5.67 8.20
CA GLY A 436 25.48 -5.77 7.51
C GLY A 436 25.72 -4.71 6.44
N PRO A 437 26.94 -4.70 5.87
CA PRO A 437 27.35 -3.68 4.91
C PRO A 437 26.61 -3.82 3.58
N ILE A 438 26.43 -2.69 2.91
CA ILE A 438 25.89 -2.59 1.55
C ILE A 438 26.93 -1.91 0.64
N PRO A 439 26.91 -2.16 -0.68
CA PRO A 439 27.80 -1.48 -1.60
C PRO A 439 27.59 0.05 -1.55
N PRO A 440 28.65 0.87 -1.40
CA PRO A 440 28.53 2.33 -1.37
C PRO A 440 28.46 2.92 -2.78
N THR A 441 27.46 2.50 -3.56
CA THR A 441 27.36 2.81 -5.00
C THR A 441 26.44 3.99 -5.31
N GLY A 442 25.92 4.69 -4.29
CA GLY A 442 24.89 5.72 -4.49
C GLY A 442 23.50 5.20 -4.83
N ASN A 443 23.28 3.89 -4.64
CA ASN A 443 22.02 3.19 -4.90
C ASN A 443 21.48 2.57 -3.61
N THR A 444 20.17 2.36 -3.51
CA THR A 444 19.60 1.66 -2.34
C THR A 444 19.86 0.18 -2.48
N ASN A 445 20.39 -0.41 -1.41
CA ASN A 445 20.67 -1.84 -1.34
C ASN A 445 20.30 -2.35 0.05
N THR A 446 19.67 -3.52 0.09
CA THR A 446 19.32 -4.23 1.32
C THR A 446 19.70 -5.68 1.18
N ARG A 447 20.22 -6.26 2.27
CA ARG A 447 20.52 -7.70 2.31
C ARG A 447 19.21 -8.45 2.56
N GLY A 448 18.60 -9.00 1.52
CA GLY A 448 17.37 -9.77 1.59
C GLY A 448 17.64 -11.24 1.86
N PHE A 449 17.23 -11.71 3.03
CA PHE A 449 17.26 -13.12 3.41
C PHE A 449 15.89 -13.75 3.22
N PHE A 450 15.83 -14.87 2.50
CA PHE A 450 14.58 -15.56 2.19
C PHE A 450 14.72 -17.06 2.42
N LYS A 451 13.75 -17.63 3.13
CA LYS A 451 13.74 -19.05 3.49
C LYS A 451 13.33 -19.92 2.30
N PRO A 452 13.75 -21.20 2.27
CA PRO A 452 14.70 -21.84 3.20
C PRO A 452 16.18 -21.52 2.90
N ASN A 453 16.48 -20.99 1.70
CA ASN A 453 17.80 -20.48 1.28
C ASN A 453 17.62 -19.69 -0.02
N VAL A 454 18.59 -18.84 -0.37
CA VAL A 454 18.47 -17.91 -1.50
C VAL A 454 18.24 -18.63 -2.83
N ARG A 455 18.86 -19.80 -3.04
CA ARG A 455 18.72 -20.57 -4.29
C ARG A 455 17.31 -21.13 -4.45
N THR A 456 16.76 -21.67 -3.37
CA THR A 456 15.42 -22.29 -3.37
C THR A 456 14.35 -21.22 -3.51
N PHE A 457 14.50 -20.12 -2.75
CA PHE A 457 13.62 -18.97 -2.85
C PHE A 457 13.59 -18.40 -4.27
N LEU A 458 14.75 -18.05 -4.85
CA LEU A 458 14.82 -17.46 -6.19
C LEU A 458 14.23 -18.37 -7.26
N LYS A 459 14.47 -19.69 -7.17
CA LYS A 459 13.84 -20.66 -8.09
C LYS A 459 12.31 -20.63 -8.00
N ARG A 460 11.75 -20.59 -6.79
CA ARG A 460 10.30 -20.53 -6.57
C ARG A 460 9.71 -19.21 -7.04
N TRP A 461 10.33 -18.09 -6.66
CA TRP A 461 9.93 -16.75 -7.11
C TRP A 461 9.91 -16.66 -8.63
N ILE A 462 11.01 -16.99 -9.29
CA ILE A 462 11.14 -16.90 -10.75
C ILE A 462 10.20 -17.87 -11.47
N SER A 463 9.92 -19.05 -10.90
CA SER A 463 9.01 -20.02 -11.53
C SER A 463 7.57 -19.54 -11.64
N GLU A 464 7.16 -18.53 -10.85
CA GLU A 464 5.82 -17.96 -10.90
C GLU A 464 5.64 -16.89 -12.00
N GLY A 465 6.71 -16.55 -12.72
CA GLY A 465 6.71 -15.52 -13.77
C GLY A 465 6.46 -14.09 -13.27
N PRO A 466 7.18 -13.62 -12.23
CA PRO A 466 7.12 -12.23 -11.81
C PRO A 466 7.82 -11.33 -12.83
N THR A 467 7.54 -10.04 -12.74
CA THR A 467 8.41 -9.01 -13.29
C THR A 467 9.76 -8.98 -12.57
N HIS A 468 10.80 -8.47 -13.22
CA HIS A 468 12.09 -8.27 -12.53
C HIS A 468 11.99 -7.17 -11.46
N HIS A 469 11.15 -6.15 -11.68
CA HIS A 469 10.78 -5.16 -10.69
C HIS A 469 9.69 -5.64 -9.73
N PHE A 470 9.72 -5.11 -8.51
CA PHE A 470 8.68 -5.32 -7.51
C PHE A 470 8.65 -4.15 -6.51
N ALA A 471 7.53 -4.03 -5.81
CA ALA A 471 7.42 -3.16 -4.65
C ALA A 471 7.93 -3.89 -3.40
N LEU A 472 8.63 -3.16 -2.54
CA LEU A 472 9.18 -3.65 -1.29
C LEU A 472 8.65 -2.84 -0.11
N GLY A 473 8.06 -3.53 0.87
CA GLY A 473 7.49 -2.96 2.08
C GLY A 473 8.04 -3.63 3.34
N VAL A 474 7.85 -2.98 4.48
CA VAL A 474 8.24 -3.50 5.80
C VAL A 474 7.12 -4.37 6.40
N GLY A 475 7.46 -5.31 7.26
CA GLY A 475 6.51 -6.24 7.86
C GLY A 475 6.24 -7.48 6.99
N HIS A 476 5.49 -8.42 7.54
CA HIS A 476 4.95 -9.60 6.85
C HIS A 476 3.46 -9.39 6.59
N HIS A 477 3.11 -9.10 5.33
CA HIS A 477 1.77 -8.72 4.88
C HIS A 477 1.28 -9.53 3.67
N ALA A 478 1.90 -10.67 3.36
CA ALA A 478 1.55 -11.45 2.17
C ALA A 478 0.09 -11.90 2.15
N LYS A 479 -0.45 -12.32 3.31
CA LYS A 479 -1.87 -12.70 3.43
C LYS A 479 -2.81 -11.52 3.20
N THR A 480 -2.47 -10.34 3.72
CA THR A 480 -3.24 -9.11 3.50
C THR A 480 -3.27 -8.74 2.01
N ILE A 481 -2.13 -8.80 1.34
CA ILE A 481 -2.02 -8.53 -0.10
C ILE A 481 -2.79 -9.58 -0.92
N GLN A 482 -2.76 -10.85 -0.51
CA GLN A 482 -3.57 -11.90 -1.13
C GLN A 482 -5.09 -11.65 -0.95
N LYS A 483 -5.54 -11.20 0.22
CA LYS A 483 -6.95 -10.78 0.43
C LYS A 483 -7.33 -9.65 -0.54
N ILE A 484 -6.44 -8.67 -0.75
CA ILE A 484 -6.65 -7.59 -1.75
C ILE A 484 -6.79 -8.17 -3.15
N ALA A 485 -5.89 -9.08 -3.56
CA ALA A 485 -5.97 -9.74 -4.87
C ALA A 485 -7.30 -10.49 -5.04
N ASP A 486 -7.76 -11.18 -4.00
CA ASP A 486 -9.04 -11.89 -4.00
C ASP A 486 -10.24 -10.95 -4.22
N TYR A 487 -10.24 -9.79 -3.55
CA TYR A 487 -11.28 -8.77 -3.74
C TYR A 487 -11.25 -8.13 -5.13
N LEU A 488 -10.05 -7.95 -5.70
CA LEU A 488 -9.85 -7.47 -7.06
C LEU A 488 -10.09 -8.57 -8.12
N LYS A 489 -10.31 -9.83 -7.70
CA LYS A 489 -10.41 -11.00 -8.59
C LYS A 489 -9.17 -11.18 -9.46
N VAL A 490 -8.01 -10.88 -8.90
CA VAL A 490 -6.68 -11.04 -9.51
C VAL A 490 -6.08 -12.35 -9.01
N GLU A 491 -5.49 -13.13 -9.91
CA GLU A 491 -4.75 -14.33 -9.54
C GLU A 491 -3.61 -13.96 -8.58
N SER A 492 -3.38 -14.73 -7.53
CA SER A 492 -2.25 -14.48 -6.63
C SER A 492 -1.58 -15.75 -6.15
N VAL A 493 -0.28 -15.64 -5.90
CA VAL A 493 0.55 -16.70 -5.32
C VAL A 493 1.46 -16.11 -4.24
N ILE A 494 1.55 -16.80 -3.10
CA ILE A 494 2.53 -16.51 -2.05
C ILE A 494 3.64 -17.55 -2.18
N ILE A 495 4.89 -17.11 -2.35
CA ILE A 495 6.04 -17.99 -2.41
C ILE A 495 6.23 -18.66 -1.04
N SER A 496 6.23 -19.99 -1.04
CA SER A 496 6.40 -20.76 0.19
C SER A 496 7.81 -20.60 0.78
N ASN A 497 7.86 -20.41 2.10
CA ASN A 497 9.07 -20.34 2.91
C ASN A 497 9.53 -21.71 3.43
N GLU A 498 8.77 -22.78 3.17
CA GLU A 498 9.04 -24.14 3.69
C GLU A 498 10.14 -24.89 2.95
#